data_AF-A0A950GE08-F1
#
_entry.id   AF-A0A950GE08-F1
#
_cell.length_a   1.000
_cell.length_b   1.000
_cell.length_c   1.000
_cell.angle_alpha   90.00
_cell.angle_beta   90.00
_cell.angle_gamma   90.00
#
_symmetry.space_group_name_H-M   'P 1'
#
loop_
_entity.id
_entity.type
_entity.pdbx_description
1 polymer ?
#
loop_
_entity_poly.entity_id
_entity_poly.type
_entity_poly.pdbx_seq_one_letter_code
_entity_poly.pdbx_strand_id
1 'polypeptide(L)'
;VDLVLTQAGRGGRAPSSLPDAGFQRLQAGRSVVIVDCGAPPPLGVDRLAHAGTLAFELSIGRDRLIVNCGGMPAGSHEWRDAARATAAHSTLVIADLNSSELRPDGLGRRPERVVAHRQEANGAHWLETSHDGWVKAFGAVHRRRLYVAESGDDIRGEDCLESPTPQSYSVRFHLHPAVTASLQQDGTTVLLRLPSGGGWRLRSDGARMTLEESIYVGGPEPRRSEQVVLTGSADGPQQVKWAITKAT
;
A
#
# COMPACT_ATOMS: atom_id res chain seq x y z
N VAL A 1 -8.93 -19.03 -7.23
CA VAL A 1 -7.47 -18.88 -6.96
C VAL A 1 -6.91 -20.13 -6.31
N ASP A 2 -7.45 -20.61 -5.19
CA ASP A 2 -6.94 -21.82 -4.51
C ASP A 2 -6.95 -23.08 -5.38
N LEU A 3 -7.96 -23.25 -6.23
CA LEU A 3 -8.03 -24.36 -7.20
C LEU A 3 -6.88 -24.29 -8.23
N VAL A 4 -6.60 -23.10 -8.75
CA VAL A 4 -5.53 -22.84 -9.72
C VAL A 4 -4.15 -23.03 -9.08
N LEU A 5 -3.98 -22.58 -7.84
CA LEU A 5 -2.74 -22.79 -7.06
C LEU A 5 -2.51 -24.26 -6.72
N THR A 6 -3.58 -25.04 -6.54
CA THR A 6 -3.50 -26.48 -6.29
C THR A 6 -3.14 -27.24 -7.57
N GLN A 7 -3.69 -26.83 -8.72
CA GLN A 7 -3.42 -27.44 -10.02
C GLN A 7 -2.05 -27.07 -10.60
N ALA A 8 -1.52 -25.88 -10.30
CA ALA A 8 -0.23 -25.42 -10.79
C ALA A 8 0.98 -26.16 -10.20
N GLY A 9 0.78 -27.07 -9.24
CA GLY A 9 1.83 -27.79 -8.53
C GLY A 9 2.58 -26.87 -7.57
N ARG A 10 2.42 -27.09 -6.26
CA ARG A 10 3.24 -26.43 -5.23
C ARG A 10 4.68 -26.95 -5.30
N GLY A 11 5.48 -26.43 -6.22
CA GLY A 11 6.86 -26.90 -6.44
C GLY A 11 7.96 -25.85 -6.26
N GLY A 12 7.64 -24.56 -6.29
CA GLY A 12 8.65 -23.49 -6.28
C GLY A 12 8.50 -22.54 -5.10
N ARG A 13 9.63 -22.01 -4.61
CA ARG A 13 9.62 -20.81 -3.76
C ARG A 13 9.03 -19.67 -4.60
N ALA A 14 8.03 -18.97 -4.06
CA ALA A 14 7.44 -17.82 -4.76
C ALA A 14 8.54 -16.82 -5.14
N PRO A 15 8.50 -16.25 -6.36
CA PRO A 15 9.55 -15.37 -6.83
C PRO A 15 9.64 -14.09 -5.97
N SER A 16 10.85 -13.58 -5.78
CA SER A 16 11.12 -12.34 -5.02
C SER A 16 10.72 -11.08 -5.80
N SER A 17 10.57 -11.18 -7.12
CA SER A 17 10.10 -10.11 -7.99
C SER A 17 9.41 -10.69 -9.22
N LEU A 18 8.50 -9.92 -9.80
CA LEU A 18 7.87 -10.17 -11.09
C LEU A 18 8.12 -8.93 -11.96
N PRO A 19 9.26 -8.82 -12.66
CA PRO A 19 9.65 -7.60 -13.36
C PRO A 19 8.63 -7.18 -14.42
N ASP A 20 8.08 -8.14 -15.17
CA ASP A 20 7.09 -7.88 -16.23
C ASP A 20 5.72 -7.46 -15.67
N ALA A 21 5.36 -7.98 -14.48
CA ALA A 21 4.11 -7.62 -13.81
C ALA A 21 4.28 -6.43 -12.85
N GLY A 22 5.51 -5.97 -12.60
CA GLY A 22 5.82 -4.84 -11.74
C GLY A 22 5.81 -5.13 -10.23
N PHE A 23 5.72 -6.38 -9.76
CA PHE A 23 5.60 -6.65 -8.32
C PHE A 23 6.94 -6.96 -7.64
N GLN A 24 7.10 -6.47 -6.42
CA GLN A 24 8.21 -6.82 -5.53
C GLN A 24 7.70 -7.58 -4.31
N ARG A 25 8.43 -8.62 -3.91
CA ARG A 25 8.09 -9.48 -2.79
C ARG A 25 9.23 -9.48 -1.77
N LEU A 26 8.95 -8.96 -0.57
CA LEU A 26 9.88 -8.97 0.57
C LEU A 26 9.40 -10.02 1.58
N GLN A 27 10.26 -10.94 1.99
CA GLN A 27 9.89 -12.04 2.87
C GLN A 27 10.97 -12.32 3.91
N ALA A 28 10.67 -12.00 5.16
CA ALA A 28 11.53 -12.29 6.30
C ALA A 28 10.68 -12.84 7.46
N GLY A 29 11.19 -13.87 8.14
CA GLY A 29 10.44 -14.61 9.16
C GLY A 29 9.04 -15.03 8.69
N ARG A 30 8.02 -14.59 9.43
CA ARG A 30 6.60 -14.81 9.09
C ARG A 30 5.98 -13.70 8.23
N SER A 31 6.71 -12.63 7.96
CA SER A 31 6.20 -11.42 7.33
C SER A 31 6.40 -11.46 5.82
N VAL A 32 5.37 -11.03 5.11
CA VAL A 32 5.34 -10.95 3.66
C VAL A 32 4.81 -9.59 3.26
N VAL A 33 5.65 -8.81 2.59
CA VAL A 33 5.26 -7.56 1.94
C VAL A 33 5.23 -7.78 0.44
N ILE A 34 4.11 -7.43 -0.20
CA ILE A 34 3.98 -7.38 -1.65
C ILE A 34 3.73 -5.94 -2.05
N VAL A 35 4.53 -5.42 -2.97
CA VAL A 35 4.50 -4.00 -3.40
C VAL A 35 4.26 -3.94 -4.90
N ASP A 36 3.32 -3.09 -5.32
CA ASP A 36 3.10 -2.74 -6.72
C ASP A 36 4.12 -1.67 -7.15
N CYS A 37 5.14 -2.09 -7.89
CA CYS A 37 6.15 -1.22 -8.47
C CYS A 37 6.02 -1.18 -10.01
N GLY A 38 4.85 -1.51 -10.56
CA GLY A 38 4.61 -1.56 -11.99
C GLY A 38 4.27 -0.19 -12.57
N ALA A 39 4.76 0.07 -13.79
CA ALA A 39 4.15 1.10 -14.61
C ALA A 39 2.71 0.68 -14.96
N PRO A 40 1.75 1.62 -15.01
CA PRO A 40 0.40 1.29 -15.43
C PRO A 40 0.39 0.61 -16.82
N PRO A 41 -0.55 -0.31 -17.10
CA PRO A 41 -0.60 -0.99 -18.38
C PRO A 41 -0.69 -0.03 -19.57
N PRO A 42 -0.26 -0.47 -20.78
CA PRO A 42 -0.42 0.31 -21.99
C PRO A 42 -1.87 0.72 -22.27
N LEU A 43 -2.03 1.80 -23.02
CA LEU A 43 -3.33 2.26 -23.48
C LEU A 43 -4.13 1.15 -24.17
N GLY A 44 -5.41 1.03 -23.82
CA GLY A 44 -6.34 0.06 -24.41
C GLY A 44 -6.40 -1.28 -23.69
N VAL A 45 -5.45 -1.56 -22.78
CA VAL A 45 -5.48 -2.74 -21.89
C VAL A 45 -5.52 -2.36 -20.40
N ASP A 46 -5.72 -1.08 -20.11
CA ASP A 46 -5.69 -0.44 -18.80
C ASP A 46 -7.07 -0.14 -18.21
N ARG A 47 -8.15 -0.55 -18.89
CA ARG A 47 -9.54 -0.29 -18.47
C ARG A 47 -9.86 -0.74 -17.04
N LEU A 48 -9.28 -1.86 -16.61
CA LEU A 48 -9.48 -2.40 -15.26
C LEU A 48 -8.29 -2.11 -14.34
N ALA A 49 -7.29 -1.33 -14.79
CA ALA A 49 -6.15 -0.98 -13.97
C ALA A 49 -6.55 -0.01 -12.86
N HIS A 50 -5.91 -0.18 -11.71
CA HIS A 50 -6.09 0.66 -10.53
C HIS A 50 -5.06 1.80 -10.53
N ALA A 51 -5.39 2.92 -9.90
CA ALA A 51 -4.47 4.02 -9.60
C ALA A 51 -3.67 3.74 -8.31
N GLY A 52 -3.20 2.51 -8.14
CA GLY A 52 -2.60 1.99 -6.90
C GLY A 52 -1.08 1.93 -6.89
N THR A 53 -0.37 2.60 -7.80
CA THR A 53 1.10 2.52 -7.91
C THR A 53 1.79 2.79 -6.56
N LEU A 54 2.76 1.96 -6.21
CA LEU A 54 3.49 1.89 -4.93
C LEU A 54 2.66 1.46 -3.71
N ALA A 55 1.42 1.02 -3.89
CA ALA A 55 0.66 0.37 -2.83
C ALA A 55 1.32 -0.95 -2.41
N PHE A 56 1.09 -1.34 -1.16
CA PHE A 56 1.56 -2.60 -0.65
C PHE A 56 0.50 -3.33 0.18
N GLU A 57 0.71 -4.63 0.34
CA GLU A 57 0.01 -5.46 1.31
C GLU A 57 1.02 -6.13 2.24
N LEU A 58 0.65 -6.30 3.51
CA LEU A 58 1.47 -6.94 4.54
C LEU A 58 0.67 -8.07 5.19
N SER A 59 1.22 -9.28 5.16
CA SER A 59 0.70 -10.45 5.84
C SER A 59 1.69 -11.02 6.84
N ILE A 60 1.19 -11.53 7.98
CA ILE A 60 1.95 -12.15 9.05
C ILE A 60 1.49 -13.61 9.21
N GLY A 61 2.30 -14.54 8.70
CA GLY A 61 1.90 -15.95 8.59
C GLY A 61 0.68 -16.10 7.68
N ARG A 62 -0.47 -16.42 8.25
CA ARG A 62 -1.75 -16.57 7.52
C ARG A 62 -2.65 -15.34 7.61
N ASP A 63 -2.33 -14.40 8.49
CA ASP A 63 -3.18 -13.25 8.74
C ASP A 63 -2.76 -12.09 7.83
N ARG A 64 -3.74 -11.51 7.14
CA ARG A 64 -3.55 -10.25 6.40
C ARG A 64 -3.66 -9.10 7.38
N LEU A 65 -2.64 -8.26 7.47
CA LEU A 65 -2.60 -7.10 8.35
C LEU A 65 -2.99 -5.84 7.57
N ILE A 66 -2.12 -5.42 6.65
CA ILE A 66 -2.37 -4.31 5.72
C ILE A 66 -2.80 -4.89 4.38
N VAL A 67 -3.91 -4.38 3.85
CA VAL A 67 -4.47 -4.77 2.55
C VAL A 67 -4.71 -3.53 1.69
N ASN A 68 -5.17 -3.71 0.46
CA ASN A 68 -5.93 -2.69 -0.25
C ASN A 68 -7.42 -2.96 -0.08
N CYS A 69 -8.29 -2.02 -0.48
CA CYS A 69 -9.73 -2.26 -0.45
C CYS A 69 -10.13 -3.48 -1.30
N GLY A 70 -9.38 -3.79 -2.36
CA GLY A 70 -9.66 -4.88 -3.29
C GLY A 70 -10.25 -4.36 -4.61
N GLY A 71 -10.72 -5.26 -5.45
CA GLY A 71 -11.35 -4.93 -6.73
C GLY A 71 -12.85 -5.27 -6.72
N MET A 72 -13.64 -4.57 -7.52
CA MET A 72 -15.07 -4.83 -7.72
C MET A 72 -15.43 -4.92 -9.21
N PRO A 73 -14.79 -5.78 -10.03
CA PRO A 73 -14.93 -5.76 -11.49
C PRO A 73 -16.36 -6.04 -11.98
N ALA A 74 -17.16 -6.78 -11.20
CA ALA A 74 -18.57 -7.05 -11.47
C ALA A 74 -19.54 -6.05 -10.79
N GLY A 75 -19.01 -5.07 -10.07
CA GLY A 75 -19.81 -4.03 -9.41
C GLY A 75 -20.32 -2.97 -10.39
N SER A 76 -21.15 -2.05 -9.87
CA SER A 76 -21.56 -0.84 -10.61
C SER A 76 -20.35 -0.01 -11.06
N HIS A 77 -20.55 0.92 -12.00
CA HIS A 77 -19.49 1.83 -12.44
C HIS A 77 -18.85 2.61 -11.28
N GLU A 78 -19.67 3.16 -10.39
CA GLU A 78 -19.21 3.91 -9.21
C GLU A 78 -18.36 3.05 -8.28
N TRP A 79 -18.80 1.81 -8.01
CA TRP A 79 -18.04 0.86 -7.19
C TRP A 79 -16.71 0.45 -7.82
N ARG A 80 -16.68 0.31 -9.15
CA ARG A 80 -15.43 0.01 -9.88
C ARG A 80 -14.44 1.16 -9.77
N ASP A 81 -14.87 2.38 -10.01
CA ASP A 81 -13.97 3.54 -9.94
C ASP A 81 -13.52 3.83 -8.51
N ALA A 82 -14.42 3.70 -7.52
CA ALA A 82 -14.07 3.82 -6.12
C ALA A 82 -12.99 2.79 -5.71
N ALA A 83 -13.13 1.53 -6.11
CA ALA A 83 -12.14 0.49 -5.83
C ALA A 83 -10.80 0.70 -6.57
N ARG A 84 -10.83 1.38 -7.72
CA ARG A 84 -9.64 1.69 -8.53
C ARG A 84 -8.92 2.96 -8.08
N ALA A 85 -9.54 3.84 -7.30
CA ALA A 85 -8.96 5.09 -6.86
C ALA A 85 -7.72 4.88 -5.97
N THR A 86 -6.77 5.82 -5.98
CA THR A 86 -5.56 5.76 -5.15
C THR A 86 -5.92 5.71 -3.67
N ALA A 87 -6.99 6.40 -3.25
CA ALA A 87 -7.49 6.40 -1.88
C ALA A 87 -8.04 5.04 -1.40
N ALA A 88 -8.21 4.05 -2.30
CA ALA A 88 -8.60 2.68 -1.97
C ALA A 88 -7.39 1.75 -1.80
N HIS A 89 -6.17 2.29 -1.81
CA HIS A 89 -4.93 1.56 -1.74
C HIS A 89 -4.04 2.05 -0.60
N SER A 90 -3.24 1.13 -0.05
CA SER A 90 -2.31 1.43 1.04
C SER A 90 -1.05 2.14 0.53
N THR A 91 -1.22 3.38 0.10
CA THR A 91 -0.21 4.25 -0.50
C THR A 91 -0.46 5.73 -0.14
N LEU A 92 0.41 6.61 -0.62
CA LEU A 92 0.26 8.06 -0.48
C LEU A 92 -0.76 8.61 -1.49
N VAL A 93 -1.48 9.66 -1.11
CA VAL A 93 -2.38 10.46 -1.98
C VAL A 93 -2.11 11.95 -1.74
N ILE A 94 -1.97 12.72 -2.82
CA ILE A 94 -1.84 14.19 -2.77
C ILE A 94 -3.20 14.83 -3.09
N ALA A 95 -3.69 15.71 -2.21
CA ALA A 95 -4.91 16.50 -2.43
C ALA A 95 -6.11 15.70 -2.99
N ASP A 96 -6.31 14.46 -2.50
CA ASP A 96 -7.31 13.49 -2.96
C ASP A 96 -7.31 13.22 -4.48
N LEU A 97 -6.21 13.51 -5.16
CA LEU A 97 -6.03 13.30 -6.59
C LEU A 97 -5.38 11.93 -6.85
N ASN A 98 -6.02 11.12 -7.69
CA ASN A 98 -5.47 9.83 -8.07
C ASN A 98 -4.12 9.96 -8.80
N SER A 99 -3.20 9.03 -8.49
CA SER A 99 -1.90 8.88 -9.17
C SER A 99 -2.07 8.59 -10.66
N SER A 100 -3.14 7.87 -11.02
CA SER A 100 -3.65 7.71 -12.38
C SER A 100 -5.09 8.20 -12.48
N GLU A 101 -5.37 9.07 -13.43
CA GLU A 101 -6.72 9.52 -13.76
C GLU A 101 -7.55 8.34 -14.28
N LEU A 102 -8.71 8.10 -13.66
CA LEU A 102 -9.63 7.06 -14.08
C LEU A 102 -10.56 7.62 -15.16
N ARG A 103 -10.68 6.91 -16.28
CA ARG A 103 -11.61 7.24 -17.37
C ARG A 103 -12.48 6.01 -17.71
N PRO A 104 -13.63 6.17 -18.38
CA PRO A 104 -14.50 5.05 -18.74
C PRO A 104 -13.83 4.00 -19.64
N ASP A 105 -12.87 4.42 -20.45
CA ASP A 105 -12.16 3.65 -21.47
C ASP A 105 -10.74 3.20 -21.05
N GLY A 106 -10.24 3.62 -19.89
CA GLY A 106 -8.84 3.38 -19.53
C GLY A 106 -8.32 4.28 -18.42
N LEU A 107 -7.00 4.47 -18.42
CA LEU A 107 -6.33 5.47 -17.61
C LEU A 107 -5.95 6.70 -18.46
N GLY A 108 -6.18 7.88 -17.90
CA GLY A 108 -5.78 9.17 -18.48
C GLY A 108 -4.34 9.54 -18.13
N ARG A 109 -4.16 10.69 -17.47
CA ARG A 109 -2.88 11.03 -16.80
C ARG A 109 -2.46 9.85 -15.91
N ARG A 110 -1.20 9.40 -15.99
CA ARG A 110 -0.70 8.27 -15.21
C ARG A 110 0.82 8.42 -14.98
N PRO A 111 1.44 7.66 -14.06
CA PRO A 111 2.89 7.57 -13.99
C PRO A 111 3.50 7.07 -15.30
N GLU A 112 4.49 7.77 -15.82
CA GLU A 112 5.27 7.36 -16.99
C GLU A 112 6.60 6.74 -16.57
N ARG A 113 7.11 7.10 -15.39
CA ARG A 113 8.29 6.51 -14.78
C ARG A 113 7.95 5.93 -13.42
N VAL A 114 8.13 4.62 -13.29
CA VAL A 114 8.10 3.91 -12.01
C VAL A 114 9.46 3.24 -11.82
N VAL A 115 10.11 3.47 -10.68
CA VAL A 115 11.44 2.93 -10.38
C VAL A 115 11.35 2.07 -9.13
N ALA A 116 12.08 0.95 -9.14
CA ALA A 116 12.26 0.09 -7.97
C ALA A 116 13.73 -0.34 -7.88
N HIS A 117 14.36 -0.08 -6.74
CA HIS A 117 15.70 -0.53 -6.42
C HIS A 117 15.67 -1.36 -5.14
N ARG A 118 16.12 -2.60 -5.23
CA ARG A 118 16.05 -3.59 -4.15
C ARG A 118 17.44 -3.93 -3.66
N GLN A 119 17.62 -3.99 -2.35
CA GLN A 119 18.84 -4.47 -1.71
C GLN A 119 18.50 -5.51 -0.64
N GLU A 120 19.35 -6.50 -0.50
CA GLU A 120 19.26 -7.51 0.55
C GLU A 120 20.61 -7.67 1.24
N ALA A 121 20.59 -7.70 2.56
CA ALA A 121 21.76 -7.98 3.36
C ALA A 121 21.35 -8.68 4.65
N ASN A 122 22.05 -9.77 5.00
CA ASN A 122 21.85 -10.52 6.24
C ASN A 122 20.36 -10.86 6.52
N GLY A 123 19.64 -11.29 5.48
CA GLY A 123 18.22 -11.66 5.60
C GLY A 123 17.23 -10.49 5.75
N ALA A 124 17.72 -9.25 5.87
CA ALA A 124 16.88 -8.06 5.82
C ALA A 124 16.73 -7.55 4.37
N HIS A 125 15.62 -6.86 4.11
CA HIS A 125 15.29 -6.32 2.80
C HIS A 125 15.14 -4.80 2.85
N TRP A 126 15.64 -4.13 1.82
CA TRP A 126 15.38 -2.74 1.52
C TRP A 126 14.79 -2.62 0.12
N LEU A 127 13.78 -1.78 0.00
CA LEU A 127 13.16 -1.48 -1.28
C LEU A 127 12.93 0.03 -1.37
N GLU A 128 13.58 0.68 -2.33
CA GLU A 128 13.37 2.08 -2.67
C GLU A 128 12.57 2.15 -3.96
N THR A 129 11.48 2.90 -3.94
CA THR A 129 10.56 3.01 -5.08
C THR A 129 10.14 4.45 -5.31
N SER A 130 9.81 4.79 -6.55
CA SER A 130 9.28 6.11 -6.88
C SER A 130 8.36 6.08 -8.09
N HIS A 131 7.47 7.07 -8.19
CA HIS A 131 6.70 7.32 -9.40
C HIS A 131 6.39 8.81 -9.61
N ASP A 132 6.13 9.19 -10.86
CA ASP A 132 5.94 10.57 -11.31
C ASP A 132 4.47 10.94 -11.61
N GLY A 133 3.51 10.17 -11.09
CA GLY A 133 2.08 10.29 -11.42
C GLY A 133 1.45 11.67 -11.15
N TRP A 134 2.08 12.46 -10.28
CA TRP A 134 1.64 13.82 -9.92
C TRP A 134 2.50 14.93 -10.52
N VAL A 135 3.52 14.63 -11.33
CA VAL A 135 4.38 15.67 -11.91
C VAL A 135 3.58 16.65 -12.77
N LYS A 136 2.64 16.16 -13.59
CA LYS A 136 1.81 17.04 -14.43
C LYS A 136 0.86 17.96 -13.64
N ALA A 137 0.44 17.53 -12.45
CA ALA A 137 -0.53 18.28 -11.63
C ALA A 137 0.15 19.22 -10.61
N PHE A 138 1.24 18.74 -9.99
CA PHE A 138 1.85 19.39 -8.83
C PHE A 138 3.38 19.52 -8.93
N GLY A 139 3.99 19.06 -10.03
CA GLY A 139 5.45 18.90 -10.12
C GLY A 139 5.99 17.86 -9.12
N ALA A 140 5.14 16.99 -8.58
CA ALA A 140 5.46 16.13 -7.45
C ALA A 140 5.85 14.70 -7.87
N VAL A 141 6.95 14.20 -7.30
CA VAL A 141 7.37 12.81 -7.34
C VAL A 141 7.16 12.19 -5.96
N HIS A 142 6.47 11.05 -5.93
CA HIS A 142 6.31 10.27 -4.70
C HIS A 142 7.41 9.22 -4.64
N ARG A 143 8.11 9.17 -3.49
CA ARG A 143 9.09 8.13 -3.16
C ARG A 143 8.66 7.37 -1.92
N ARG A 144 8.76 6.05 -2.00
CA ARG A 144 8.52 5.14 -0.89
C ARG A 144 9.75 4.27 -0.65
N ARG A 145 10.25 4.26 0.57
CA ARG A 145 11.26 3.32 1.04
C ARG A 145 10.62 2.35 2.01
N LEU A 146 10.96 1.08 1.89
CA LEU A 146 10.53 0.02 2.78
C LEU A 146 11.73 -0.75 3.28
N TYR A 147 11.69 -1.09 4.56
CA TYR A 147 12.65 -1.95 5.23
C TYR A 147 11.89 -3.09 5.93
N VAL A 148 12.37 -4.31 5.76
CA VAL A 148 11.88 -5.48 6.50
C VAL A 148 13.08 -6.12 7.18
N ALA A 149 13.07 -6.13 8.52
CA ALA A 149 14.12 -6.76 9.31
C ALA A 149 14.15 -8.28 9.08
N GLU A 150 15.31 -8.90 9.30
CA GLU A 150 15.52 -10.35 9.14
C GLU A 150 14.51 -11.21 9.93
N SER A 151 14.16 -10.76 11.14
CA SER A 151 13.17 -11.46 11.97
C SER A 151 11.76 -11.45 11.38
N GLY A 152 11.47 -10.50 10.49
CA GLY A 152 10.13 -10.16 10.03
C GLY A 152 9.28 -9.40 11.06
N ASP A 153 9.78 -9.16 12.28
CA ASP A 153 9.00 -8.57 13.38
C ASP A 153 9.08 -7.02 13.41
N ASP A 154 9.83 -6.41 12.48
CA ASP A 154 9.98 -4.97 12.31
C ASP A 154 9.94 -4.60 10.81
N ILE A 155 8.88 -3.90 10.42
CA ILE A 155 8.67 -3.38 9.07
C ILE A 155 8.62 -1.86 9.18
N ARG A 156 9.49 -1.16 8.45
CA ARG A 156 9.55 0.30 8.44
C ARG A 156 9.28 0.82 7.05
N GLY A 157 8.71 2.01 6.97
CA GLY A 157 8.60 2.73 5.72
C GLY A 157 8.80 4.22 5.89
N GLU A 158 9.13 4.84 4.77
CA GLU A 158 9.28 6.28 4.62
C GLU A 158 8.61 6.67 3.30
N ASP A 159 7.62 7.56 3.38
CA ASP A 159 6.97 8.17 2.24
C ASP A 159 7.43 9.63 2.15
N CYS A 160 7.93 10.03 0.97
CA CYS A 160 8.47 11.36 0.72
C CYS A 160 7.85 11.94 -0.57
N LEU A 161 7.44 13.21 -0.49
CA LEU A 161 7.00 14.00 -1.64
C LEU A 161 8.07 15.01 -2.02
N GLU A 162 8.49 14.93 -3.27
CA GLU A 162 9.41 15.90 -3.85
C GLU A 162 8.71 16.73 -4.89
N SER A 163 8.45 17.98 -4.52
CA SER A 163 7.72 18.94 -5.34
C SER A 163 8.31 20.34 -5.16
N PRO A 164 8.17 21.23 -6.17
CA PRO A 164 8.60 22.62 -6.06
C PRO A 164 7.88 23.38 -4.94
N THR A 165 6.62 23.01 -4.68
CA THR A 165 5.82 23.57 -3.59
C THR A 165 5.37 22.44 -2.66
N PRO A 166 5.45 22.62 -1.32
CA PRO A 166 4.94 21.63 -0.37
C PRO A 166 3.46 21.30 -0.61
N GLN A 167 3.10 20.03 -0.39
CA GLN A 167 1.76 19.52 -0.64
C GLN A 167 1.11 19.02 0.66
N SER A 168 -0.22 19.09 0.71
CA SER A 168 -0.99 18.32 1.68
C SER A 168 -1.20 16.91 1.15
N TYR A 169 -1.02 15.91 2.01
CA TYR A 169 -1.08 14.52 1.62
C TYR A 169 -1.69 13.63 2.71
N SER A 170 -2.12 12.44 2.30
CA SER A 170 -2.46 11.35 3.20
C SER A 170 -1.68 10.08 2.82
N VAL A 171 -1.19 9.33 3.79
CA VAL A 171 -0.73 7.94 3.59
C VAL A 171 -1.73 7.04 4.26
N ARG A 172 -2.32 6.12 3.49
CA ARG A 172 -3.38 5.22 3.96
C ARG A 172 -2.81 3.82 4.21
N PHE A 173 -3.34 3.17 5.24
CA PHE A 173 -3.09 1.77 5.57
C PHE A 173 -4.43 1.09 5.82
N HIS A 174 -5.02 0.49 4.79
CA HIS A 174 -6.28 -0.24 4.95
C HIS A 174 -6.04 -1.53 5.73
N LEU A 175 -6.81 -1.72 6.80
CA LEU A 175 -6.70 -2.91 7.64
C LEU A 175 -7.64 -3.98 7.10
N HIS A 176 -7.19 -5.24 7.12
CA HIS A 176 -8.08 -6.35 6.83
C HIS A 176 -9.22 -6.38 7.87
N PRO A 177 -10.49 -6.66 7.49
CA PRO A 177 -11.63 -6.63 8.41
C PRO A 177 -11.56 -7.55 9.65
N ALA A 178 -10.57 -8.45 9.70
CA ALA A 178 -10.34 -9.35 10.83
C ALA A 178 -9.31 -8.79 11.84
N VAL A 179 -8.69 -7.65 11.53
CA VAL A 179 -7.76 -6.95 12.42
C VAL A 179 -8.57 -6.02 13.31
N THR A 180 -8.31 -6.06 14.62
CA THR A 180 -8.83 -5.06 15.56
C THR A 180 -7.80 -3.96 15.74
N ALA A 181 -8.21 -2.70 15.62
CA ALA A 181 -7.34 -1.55 15.81
C ALA A 181 -7.77 -0.68 17.01
N SER A 182 -6.80 -0.01 17.63
CA SER A 182 -7.05 1.00 18.66
C SER A 182 -5.97 2.07 18.62
N LEU A 183 -6.37 3.33 18.40
CA LEU A 183 -5.49 4.48 18.52
C LEU A 183 -5.20 4.78 20.00
N GLN A 184 -3.94 4.99 20.35
CA GLN A 184 -3.55 5.41 21.70
C GLN A 184 -3.85 6.90 21.94
N GLN A 185 -3.98 7.31 23.20
CA GLN A 185 -4.37 8.67 23.58
C GLN A 185 -3.41 9.75 23.10
N ASP A 186 -2.12 9.42 22.93
CA ASP A 186 -1.11 10.34 22.42
C ASP A 186 -1.21 10.60 20.91
N GLY A 187 -2.05 9.83 20.20
CA GLY A 187 -2.23 9.93 18.75
C GLY A 187 -1.00 9.55 17.93
N THR A 188 -0.01 8.87 18.50
CA THR A 188 1.25 8.51 17.79
C THR A 188 1.33 7.04 17.43
N THR A 189 0.47 6.21 18.04
CA THR A 189 0.52 4.76 17.95
C THR A 189 -0.87 4.16 17.76
N VAL A 190 -1.03 3.26 16.78
CA VAL A 190 -2.18 2.37 16.66
C VAL A 190 -1.75 0.95 17.06
N LEU A 191 -2.46 0.36 18.02
CA LEU A 191 -2.33 -1.06 18.36
C LEU A 191 -3.19 -1.88 17.41
N LEU A 192 -2.62 -2.96 16.89
CA LEU A 192 -3.24 -3.85 15.90
C LEU A 192 -3.22 -5.28 16.45
N ARG A 193 -4.38 -5.93 16.56
CA ARG A 193 -4.48 -7.33 16.98
C ARG A 193 -4.89 -8.20 15.81
N LEU A 194 -4.06 -9.19 15.50
CA LEU A 194 -4.34 -10.20 14.49
C LEU A 194 -5.36 -11.23 15.02
N PRO A 195 -6.17 -11.84 14.15
CA PRO A 195 -7.14 -12.87 14.56
C PRO A 195 -6.47 -14.12 15.15
N SER A 196 -5.21 -14.43 14.79
CA SER A 196 -4.45 -15.52 15.43
C SER A 196 -3.87 -15.17 16.81
N GLY A 197 -4.10 -13.96 17.32
CA GLY A 197 -3.71 -13.53 18.67
C GLY A 197 -2.44 -12.68 18.76
N GLY A 198 -1.66 -12.54 17.68
CA GLY A 198 -0.46 -11.71 17.64
C GLY A 198 -0.76 -10.20 17.67
N GLY A 199 -0.08 -9.46 18.55
CA GLY A 199 -0.15 -8.00 18.64
C GLY A 199 0.93 -7.31 17.80
N TRP A 200 0.57 -6.21 17.17
CA TRP A 200 1.43 -5.32 16.40
C TRP A 200 1.14 -3.86 16.79
N ARG A 201 2.08 -2.97 16.52
CA ARG A 201 1.89 -1.53 16.69
C ARG A 201 2.39 -0.80 15.46
N LEU A 202 1.60 0.14 14.97
CA LEU A 202 1.98 1.09 13.94
C LEU A 202 2.29 2.42 14.63
N ARG A 203 3.51 2.93 14.45
CA ARG A 203 3.93 4.27 14.88
C ARG A 203 4.28 5.12 13.67
N SER A 204 4.14 6.44 13.81
CA SER A 204 4.60 7.37 12.79
C SER A 204 5.27 8.61 13.38
N ASP A 205 6.09 9.25 12.55
CA ASP A 205 6.69 10.56 12.80
C ASP A 205 6.58 11.42 11.53
N GLY A 206 6.33 12.72 11.70
CA GLY A 206 6.17 13.67 10.59
C GLY A 206 4.75 13.85 10.03
N ALA A 207 3.74 13.16 10.58
CA ALA A 207 2.34 13.31 10.17
C ALA A 207 1.36 13.04 11.33
N ARG A 208 0.16 13.60 11.25
CA ARG A 208 -0.94 13.33 12.20
C ARG A 208 -1.56 11.97 11.90
N MET A 209 -1.68 11.10 12.90
CA MET A 209 -2.30 9.78 12.75
C MET A 209 -3.76 9.78 13.18
N THR A 210 -4.63 9.16 12.37
CA THR A 210 -6.03 8.87 12.67
C THR A 210 -6.38 7.42 12.39
N LEU A 211 -7.43 6.94 13.05
CA LEU A 211 -8.12 5.70 12.70
C LEU A 211 -9.47 6.08 12.08
N GLU A 212 -9.70 5.66 10.84
CA GLU A 212 -10.85 6.06 10.03
C GLU A 212 -11.62 4.84 9.51
N GLU A 213 -12.89 5.04 9.16
CA GLU A 213 -13.68 4.01 8.50
C GLU A 213 -13.11 3.65 7.13
N SER A 214 -13.26 2.39 6.75
CA SER A 214 -12.86 1.88 5.45
C SER A 214 -13.78 0.74 4.99
N ILE A 215 -13.49 0.22 3.80
CA ILE A 215 -14.22 -0.92 3.24
C ILE A 215 -13.26 -1.92 2.62
N TYR A 216 -13.57 -3.19 2.81
CA TYR A 216 -12.89 -4.30 2.16
C TYR A 216 -13.85 -5.00 1.21
N VAL A 217 -13.50 -4.96 -0.07
CA VAL A 217 -14.18 -5.63 -1.19
C VAL A 217 -13.30 -6.72 -1.82
N GLY A 218 -12.17 -7.08 -1.21
CA GLY A 218 -11.32 -8.18 -1.66
C GLY A 218 -11.84 -9.58 -1.29
N GLY A 219 -12.98 -9.66 -0.61
CA GLY A 219 -13.67 -10.90 -0.24
C GLY A 219 -14.87 -11.21 -1.14
N PRO A 220 -15.67 -12.24 -0.80
CA PRO A 220 -16.89 -12.57 -1.56
C PRO A 220 -17.96 -11.48 -1.45
N GLU A 221 -17.99 -10.76 -0.33
CA GLU A 221 -18.93 -9.68 -0.05
C GLU A 221 -18.19 -8.46 0.51
N PRO A 222 -18.67 -7.23 0.25
CA PRO A 222 -18.17 -6.02 0.88
C PRO A 222 -18.30 -6.08 2.40
N ARG A 223 -17.24 -5.70 3.12
CA ARG A 223 -17.19 -5.68 4.58
C ARG A 223 -16.70 -4.33 5.06
N ARG A 224 -17.31 -3.81 6.12
CA ARG A 224 -16.73 -2.66 6.84
C ARG A 224 -15.36 -3.05 7.39
N SER A 225 -14.43 -2.11 7.32
CA SER A 225 -13.09 -2.22 7.91
C SER A 225 -12.67 -0.86 8.44
N GLU A 226 -11.43 -0.78 8.92
CA GLU A 226 -10.81 0.45 9.37
C GLU A 226 -9.53 0.69 8.55
N GLN A 227 -9.04 1.91 8.57
CA GLN A 227 -7.74 2.28 8.01
C GLN A 227 -7.02 3.21 8.96
N VAL A 228 -5.69 3.07 9.04
CA VAL A 228 -4.86 4.11 9.65
C VAL A 228 -4.52 5.13 8.58
N VAL A 229 -4.70 6.41 8.87
CA VAL A 229 -4.38 7.51 7.94
C VAL A 229 -3.35 8.42 8.59
N LEU A 230 -2.26 8.69 7.87
CA LEU A 230 -1.25 9.66 8.24
C LEU A 230 -1.42 10.91 7.38
N THR A 231 -1.81 12.03 7.97
CA THR A 231 -2.06 13.29 7.26
C THR A 231 -0.90 14.26 7.46
N GLY A 232 -0.31 14.71 6.36
CA GLY A 232 0.66 15.81 6.33
C GLY A 232 0.06 17.07 5.70
N SER A 233 0.41 18.23 6.23
CA SER A 233 0.02 19.53 5.68
C SER A 233 1.15 20.13 4.84
N ALA A 234 0.82 21.03 3.92
CA ALA A 234 1.80 21.80 3.17
C ALA A 234 2.77 22.61 4.07
N ASP A 235 2.31 23.05 5.25
CA ASP A 235 3.16 23.74 6.23
C ASP A 235 4.03 22.80 7.09
N GLY A 236 3.90 21.49 6.88
CA GLY A 236 4.58 20.44 7.64
C GLY A 236 5.62 19.66 6.84
N PRO A 237 6.22 18.63 7.45
CA PRO A 237 7.17 17.76 6.79
C PRO A 237 6.58 17.10 5.54
N GLN A 238 7.31 17.16 4.43
CA GLN A 238 6.99 16.45 3.18
C GLN A 238 7.54 15.01 3.17
N GLN A 239 7.94 14.52 4.35
CA GLN A 239 8.40 13.18 4.62
C GLN A 239 7.70 12.67 5.88
N VAL A 240 7.15 11.47 5.80
CA VAL A 240 6.58 10.75 6.93
C VAL A 240 7.29 9.41 7.08
N LYS A 241 7.67 9.07 8.30
CA LYS A 241 8.25 7.77 8.65
C LYS A 241 7.24 6.98 9.46
N TRP A 242 7.17 5.68 9.21
CA TRP A 242 6.30 4.79 9.95
C TRP A 242 6.97 3.45 10.22
N ALA A 243 6.54 2.79 11.30
CA ALA A 243 7.04 1.48 11.68
C ALA A 243 5.90 0.60 12.20
N ILE A 244 5.75 -0.58 11.61
CA ILE A 244 4.87 -1.66 12.04
C ILE A 244 5.73 -2.72 12.70
N THR A 245 5.71 -2.77 14.03
CA THR A 245 6.53 -3.68 14.83
C THR A 245 5.67 -4.60 15.67
N LYS A 246 6.10 -5.84 15.87
CA LYS A 246 5.43 -6.77 16.77
C LYS A 246 5.39 -6.19 18.19
N ALA A 247 4.22 -6.26 18.82
CA ALA A 247 4.07 -5.91 20.22
C ALA A 247 4.51 -7.12 21.06
N THR A 248 5.46 -6.89 21.97
CA THR A 248 5.82 -7.80 23.05
C THR A 248 4.62 -8.14 23.92
#